data_AF-A0A7D5SYE0-F1
#
_entry.id   AF-A0A7D5SYE0-F1
#
_cell.length_a   1.000
_cell.length_b   1.000
_cell.length_c   1.000
_cell.angle_alpha   90.00
_cell.angle_beta   90.00
_cell.angle_gamma   90.00
#
_symmetry.space_group_name_H-M   'P 1'
#
loop_
_entity.id
_entity.type
_entity.pdbx_description
1 polymer ?
#
loop_
_entity_poly.entity_id
_entity_poly.type
_entity_poly.pdbx_seq_one_letter_code
_entity_poly.pdbx_strand_id
1 'polypeptide(L)'
;MTEWRVPPWRESGGPSVLSDIEILRKMAEQGVLSVHTLSEGRRSKSQIRLQCRYLRKLGLVERMGSELYGLTASGERVIDGSREMPQSNGYFDLQTLLDLSDNRITDLSLLTQEDIKQINFDIYREVKNPDEETAHEYSVDVRDARRKSREVLSAKRWKLDRILREFPRTEPITSQCAHWVASLVSFHLFPDANHRTAMIALYRLALANEVVGEDHRWPGDKTEIGKAVLLSKFHRHLSPERNFERLWRRDTLYWHWFQYFESLLFGVEYPALNHHSEKALRKKLQRVRDE
;
A
#
# COMPACT_ATOMS: atom_id res chain seq x y z
N MET A 1 13.50 10.15 -23.37
CA MET A 1 12.26 9.46 -23.72
C MET A 1 12.30 8.08 -23.09
N THR A 2 11.71 7.94 -21.92
CA THR A 2 11.64 6.66 -21.21
C THR A 2 10.44 5.89 -21.77
N GLU A 3 10.68 4.78 -22.46
CA GLU A 3 9.62 3.82 -22.80
C GLU A 3 9.01 3.30 -21.49
N TRP A 4 7.88 3.88 -21.08
CA TRP A 4 7.19 3.43 -19.89
C TRP A 4 6.43 2.14 -20.19
N ARG A 5 6.82 1.10 -19.47
CA ARG A 5 6.24 -0.24 -19.53
C ARG A 5 4.75 -0.19 -19.18
N VAL A 6 3.98 -1.00 -19.90
CA VAL A 6 2.62 -1.41 -19.56
C VAL A 6 2.49 -1.56 -18.03
N PRO A 7 1.46 -1.01 -17.37
CA PRO A 7 1.32 -1.12 -15.92
C PRO A 7 1.55 -2.58 -15.47
N PRO A 8 2.46 -2.88 -14.52
CA PRO A 8 2.96 -4.25 -14.31
C PRO A 8 1.90 -5.25 -13.79
N TRP A 9 0.70 -4.81 -13.39
CA TRP A 9 -0.45 -5.71 -13.16
C TRP A 9 -1.15 -6.16 -14.45
N ARG A 10 -0.83 -5.53 -15.59
CA ARG A 10 -1.25 -5.92 -16.95
C ARG A 10 -0.23 -6.82 -17.64
N GLU A 11 1.03 -6.86 -17.17
CA GLU A 11 2.06 -7.79 -17.68
C GLU A 11 1.79 -9.25 -17.29
N SER A 12 0.94 -9.50 -16.28
CA SER A 12 0.47 -10.85 -15.98
C SER A 12 -0.64 -11.27 -16.96
N GLY A 13 -0.27 -11.59 -18.20
CA GLY A 13 -1.14 -12.21 -19.22
C GLY A 13 -1.63 -13.62 -18.87
N GLY A 14 -1.79 -13.94 -17.59
CA GLY A 14 -2.36 -15.19 -17.14
C GLY A 14 -3.88 -15.18 -17.27
N PRO A 15 -4.53 -16.34 -17.53
CA PRO A 15 -5.98 -16.49 -17.73
C PRO A 15 -6.87 -16.12 -16.53
N SER A 16 -6.31 -15.53 -15.46
CA SER A 16 -7.01 -15.17 -14.21
C SER A 16 -7.26 -13.67 -14.03
N VAL A 17 -6.91 -12.83 -15.02
CA VAL A 17 -7.10 -11.37 -14.94
C VAL A 17 -8.38 -10.98 -15.69
N LEU A 18 -9.17 -10.08 -15.09
CA LEU A 18 -10.34 -9.47 -15.72
C LEU A 18 -9.92 -8.11 -16.28
N SER A 19 -10.13 -7.89 -17.57
CA SER A 19 -9.86 -6.60 -18.22
C SER A 19 -10.87 -5.52 -17.79
N ASP A 20 -10.55 -4.27 -18.11
CA ASP A 20 -11.40 -3.13 -17.75
C ASP A 20 -12.75 -3.20 -18.47
N ILE A 21 -12.72 -3.53 -19.76
CA ILE A 21 -13.93 -3.71 -20.56
C ILE A 21 -14.76 -4.90 -20.07
N GLU A 22 -14.14 -6.00 -19.66
CA GLU A 22 -14.88 -7.13 -19.09
C GLU A 22 -15.54 -6.80 -17.75
N ILE A 23 -14.91 -5.97 -16.91
CA ILE A 23 -15.55 -5.45 -15.70
C ILE A 23 -16.80 -4.65 -16.05
N LEU A 24 -16.69 -3.71 -17.00
CA LEU A 24 -17.80 -2.86 -17.43
C LEU A 24 -18.94 -3.69 -18.05
N ARG A 25 -18.62 -4.68 -18.90
CA ARG A 25 -19.63 -5.59 -19.50
C ARG A 25 -20.38 -6.39 -18.44
N LYS A 26 -19.67 -6.95 -17.46
CA LYS A 26 -20.30 -7.66 -16.34
C LYS A 26 -21.27 -6.77 -15.57
N MET A 27 -20.92 -5.51 -15.35
CA MET A 27 -21.82 -4.55 -14.70
C MET A 27 -23.01 -4.17 -15.59
N ALA A 28 -22.83 -4.08 -16.91
CA ALA A 28 -23.94 -3.86 -17.84
C ALA A 28 -24.95 -5.03 -17.82
N GLU A 29 -24.46 -6.27 -17.72
CA GLU A 29 -25.29 -7.48 -17.72
C GLU A 29 -26.00 -7.73 -16.37
N GLN A 30 -25.32 -7.47 -15.26
CA GLN A 30 -25.74 -7.91 -13.92
C GLN A 30 -26.07 -6.74 -12.97
N GLY A 31 -25.92 -5.50 -13.43
CA GLY A 31 -26.12 -4.29 -12.64
C GLY A 31 -25.00 -4.06 -11.63
N VAL A 32 -25.39 -3.85 -10.38
CA VAL A 32 -24.45 -3.47 -9.30
C VAL A 32 -23.68 -4.69 -8.81
N LEU A 33 -22.35 -4.65 -8.92
CA LEU A 33 -21.48 -5.76 -8.56
C LEU A 33 -20.50 -5.40 -7.44
N SER A 34 -20.24 -6.38 -6.57
CA SER A 34 -19.18 -6.28 -5.58
C SER A 34 -17.83 -6.71 -6.15
N VAL A 35 -16.71 -6.24 -5.57
CA VAL A 35 -15.37 -6.77 -5.86
C VAL A 35 -15.30 -8.29 -5.66
N HIS A 36 -16.01 -8.81 -4.64
CA HIS A 36 -16.08 -10.25 -4.41
C HIS A 36 -16.78 -10.98 -5.56
N THR A 37 -17.90 -10.45 -6.04
CA THR A 37 -18.66 -11.02 -7.18
C THR A 37 -17.82 -10.98 -8.46
N LEU A 38 -17.21 -9.84 -8.78
CA LEU A 38 -16.31 -9.68 -9.94
C LEU A 38 -15.12 -10.66 -9.89
N SER A 39 -14.64 -10.99 -8.69
CA SER A 39 -13.51 -11.89 -8.53
C SER A 39 -13.83 -13.36 -8.85
N GLU A 40 -15.10 -13.76 -8.80
CA GLU A 40 -15.53 -15.16 -8.97
C GLU A 40 -14.71 -16.16 -8.14
N GLY A 41 -14.16 -15.74 -7.00
CA GLY A 41 -13.29 -16.57 -6.13
C GLY A 41 -11.91 -16.93 -6.69
N ARG A 42 -11.63 -16.66 -7.97
CA ARG A 42 -10.38 -17.05 -8.66
C ARG A 42 -9.47 -15.89 -9.04
N ARG A 43 -10.01 -14.67 -9.15
CA ARG A 43 -9.27 -13.48 -9.60
C ARG A 43 -8.77 -12.65 -8.42
N SER A 44 -7.72 -11.86 -8.66
CA SER A 44 -7.15 -10.98 -7.65
C SER A 44 -8.11 -9.84 -7.26
N LYS A 45 -8.77 -9.97 -6.11
CA LYS A 45 -9.67 -8.94 -5.54
C LYS A 45 -8.98 -7.58 -5.39
N SER A 46 -7.69 -7.57 -5.07
CA SER A 46 -6.88 -6.36 -4.93
C SER A 46 -6.65 -5.65 -6.26
N GLN A 47 -6.44 -6.40 -7.35
CA GLN A 47 -6.38 -5.84 -8.70
C GLN A 47 -7.73 -5.26 -9.13
N ILE A 48 -8.82 -6.02 -8.97
CA ILE A 48 -10.17 -5.54 -9.28
C ILE A 48 -10.50 -4.27 -8.50
N ARG A 49 -10.09 -4.19 -7.23
CA ARG A 49 -10.25 -2.99 -6.41
C ARG A 49 -9.48 -1.79 -6.95
N LEU A 50 -8.32 -1.98 -7.56
CA LEU A 50 -7.58 -0.91 -8.24
C LEU A 50 -8.29 -0.49 -9.54
N GLN A 51 -8.75 -1.47 -10.32
CA GLN A 51 -9.50 -1.24 -11.56
C GLN A 51 -10.76 -0.43 -11.31
N CYS A 52 -11.64 -0.86 -10.41
CA CYS A 52 -12.84 -0.12 -10.06
C CYS A 52 -12.54 1.31 -9.56
N ARG A 53 -11.39 1.52 -8.89
CA ARG A 53 -11.00 2.86 -8.43
C ARG A 53 -10.65 3.79 -9.58
N TYR A 54 -9.85 3.38 -10.55
CA TYR A 54 -9.56 4.24 -11.69
C TYR A 54 -10.73 4.34 -12.67
N LEU A 55 -11.52 3.27 -12.85
CA LEU A 55 -12.75 3.34 -13.65
C LEU A 55 -13.72 4.38 -13.10
N ARG A 56 -13.76 4.52 -11.77
CA ARG A 56 -14.51 5.60 -11.11
C ARG A 56 -13.91 6.98 -11.36
N LYS A 57 -12.57 7.12 -11.34
CA LYS A 57 -11.91 8.39 -11.68
C LYS A 57 -12.18 8.80 -13.13
N LEU A 58 -12.32 7.82 -14.03
CA LEU A 58 -12.73 8.03 -15.43
C LEU A 58 -14.23 8.33 -15.60
N GLY A 59 -15.00 8.26 -14.51
CA GLY A 59 -16.46 8.45 -14.54
C GLY A 59 -17.21 7.33 -15.24
N LEU A 60 -16.64 6.13 -15.37
CA LEU A 60 -17.27 4.99 -16.04
C LEU A 60 -18.10 4.13 -15.09
N VAL A 61 -17.67 4.03 -13.84
CA VAL A 61 -18.42 3.36 -12.77
C VAL A 61 -18.61 4.31 -11.60
N GLU A 62 -19.68 4.12 -10.84
CA GLU A 62 -19.90 4.80 -9.57
C GLU A 62 -19.83 3.82 -8.41
N ARG A 63 -19.51 4.34 -7.21
CA ARG A 63 -19.43 3.53 -6.00
C ARG A 63 -20.73 3.68 -5.22
N MET A 64 -21.47 2.59 -5.10
CA MET A 64 -22.78 2.56 -4.42
C MET A 64 -22.71 2.06 -2.97
N GLY A 65 -21.56 1.51 -2.56
CA GLY A 65 -21.37 1.01 -1.20
C GLY A 65 -19.93 0.62 -0.89
N SER A 66 -19.72 -0.12 0.20
CA SER A 66 -18.40 -0.69 0.49
C SER A 66 -18.09 -1.79 -0.52
N GLU A 67 -17.24 -1.47 -1.50
CA GLU A 67 -16.85 -2.36 -2.62
C GLU A 67 -17.95 -2.71 -3.62
N LEU A 68 -19.09 -2.01 -3.58
CA LEU A 68 -20.16 -2.13 -4.56
C LEU A 68 -20.03 -1.04 -5.62
N TYR A 69 -20.09 -1.44 -6.89
CA TYR A 69 -19.92 -0.56 -8.03
C TYR A 69 -21.03 -0.81 -9.05
N GLY A 70 -21.54 0.29 -9.63
CA GLY A 70 -22.51 0.27 -10.72
C GLY A 70 -21.94 0.98 -11.95
N LEU A 71 -22.45 0.62 -13.13
CA LEU A 71 -22.11 1.30 -14.38
C LEU A 71 -22.79 2.68 -14.41
N THR A 72 -22.09 3.68 -14.93
CA THR A 72 -22.70 5.00 -15.20
C THR A 72 -23.18 5.09 -16.65
N ALA A 73 -23.98 6.09 -16.99
CA ALA A 73 -24.33 6.39 -18.38
C ALA A 73 -23.09 6.60 -19.28
N SER A 74 -21.98 7.09 -18.73
CA SER A 74 -20.75 7.18 -19.51
C SER A 74 -20.08 5.83 -19.72
N GLY A 75 -20.18 4.91 -18.75
CA GLY A 75 -19.69 3.54 -18.87
C GLY A 75 -20.47 2.76 -19.92
N GLU A 76 -21.80 2.93 -19.96
CA GLU A 76 -22.68 2.35 -20.97
C GLU A 76 -22.26 2.77 -22.39
N ARG A 77 -22.03 4.08 -22.60
CA ARG A 77 -21.56 4.61 -23.88
C ARG A 77 -20.22 4.05 -24.34
N VAL A 78 -19.36 3.62 -23.42
CA VAL A 78 -18.10 2.97 -23.80
C VAL A 78 -18.32 1.51 -24.20
N ILE A 79 -19.30 0.84 -23.59
CA ILE A 79 -19.65 -0.56 -23.93
C ILE A 79 -20.39 -0.66 -25.27
N ASP A 80 -21.30 0.27 -25.56
CA ASP A 80 -22.06 0.30 -26.81
C ASP A 80 -21.28 0.88 -28.01
N GLY A 81 -20.08 1.44 -27.75
CA GLY A 81 -19.20 2.02 -28.76
C GLY A 81 -19.50 3.46 -29.13
N SER A 82 -20.50 4.12 -28.51
CA SER A 82 -20.82 5.53 -28.76
C SER A 82 -19.82 6.52 -28.15
N ARG A 83 -18.94 6.05 -27.25
CA ARG A 83 -17.80 6.79 -26.73
C ARG A 83 -16.53 5.96 -26.85
N GLU A 84 -15.63 6.37 -27.74
CA GLU A 84 -14.29 5.80 -27.80
C GLU A 84 -13.40 6.36 -26.69
N MET A 85 -12.56 5.49 -26.14
CA MET A 85 -11.52 5.86 -25.18
C MET A 85 -10.26 5.07 -25.53
N PRO A 86 -9.06 5.70 -25.49
CA PRO A 86 -7.79 5.02 -25.67
C PRO A 86 -7.70 3.75 -24.81
N GLN A 87 -7.51 2.60 -25.46
CA GLN A 87 -7.39 1.30 -24.82
C GLN A 87 -6.56 0.32 -25.65
N SER A 88 -6.00 -0.69 -25.00
CA SER A 88 -5.31 -1.80 -25.66
C SER A 88 -5.62 -3.10 -24.91
N ASN A 89 -5.95 -4.16 -25.64
CA ASN A 89 -6.29 -5.47 -25.08
C ASN A 89 -7.37 -5.44 -23.98
N GLY A 90 -8.37 -4.55 -24.12
CA GLY A 90 -9.47 -4.39 -23.15
C GLY A 90 -9.10 -3.59 -21.89
N TYR A 91 -7.94 -2.93 -21.86
CA TYR A 91 -7.51 -2.07 -20.75
C TYR A 91 -7.35 -0.62 -21.21
N PHE A 92 -7.85 0.33 -20.41
CA PHE A 92 -7.77 1.76 -20.73
C PHE A 92 -6.34 2.30 -20.64
N ASP A 93 -5.96 3.22 -21.51
CA ASP A 93 -4.70 3.94 -21.35
C ASP A 93 -4.83 5.03 -20.27
N LEU A 94 -4.45 4.68 -19.04
CA LEU A 94 -4.62 5.55 -17.88
C LEU A 94 -3.71 6.78 -17.91
N GLN A 95 -2.61 6.76 -18.65
CA GLN A 95 -1.72 7.92 -18.76
C GLN A 95 -2.36 9.01 -19.62
N THR A 96 -3.02 8.60 -20.71
CA THR A 96 -3.75 9.51 -21.58
C THR A 96 -5.06 9.98 -20.93
N LEU A 97 -5.69 9.13 -20.12
CA LEU A 97 -7.06 9.35 -19.66
C LEU A 97 -7.19 9.96 -18.26
N LEU A 98 -6.17 9.88 -17.41
CA LEU A 98 -6.19 10.47 -16.08
C LEU A 98 -5.18 11.61 -15.99
N ASP A 99 -5.60 12.68 -15.34
CA ASP A 99 -4.65 13.66 -14.83
C ASP A 99 -3.84 13.03 -13.69
N LEU A 100 -2.60 12.68 -14.00
CA LEU A 100 -1.63 12.11 -13.05
C LEU A 100 -0.55 13.12 -12.67
N SER A 101 -0.82 14.42 -12.79
CA SER A 101 0.13 15.51 -12.49
C SER A 101 0.64 15.55 -11.05
N ASP A 102 -0.09 15.00 -10.07
CA ASP A 102 0.43 14.84 -8.71
C ASP A 102 1.71 14.00 -8.68
N ASN A 103 2.64 14.35 -7.78
CA ASN A 103 3.77 13.50 -7.44
C ASN A 103 3.30 12.08 -7.09
N ARG A 104 3.98 11.06 -7.62
CA ARG A 104 3.65 9.63 -7.48
C ARG A 104 4.91 8.79 -7.55
N ILE A 105 4.89 7.65 -6.86
CA ILE A 105 5.82 6.55 -7.09
C ILE A 105 5.27 5.72 -8.26
N THR A 106 5.95 5.79 -9.40
CA THR A 106 5.57 5.08 -10.64
C THR A 106 6.60 4.00 -10.99
N ASP A 107 7.87 4.23 -10.73
CA ASP A 107 8.96 3.27 -10.88
C ASP A 107 9.27 2.55 -9.55
N LEU A 108 9.21 1.22 -9.58
CA LEU A 108 9.58 0.34 -8.47
C LEU A 108 10.79 -0.54 -8.81
N SER A 109 11.41 -0.35 -9.99
CA SER A 109 12.51 -1.18 -10.49
C SER A 109 13.73 -1.21 -9.56
N LEU A 110 13.90 -0.15 -8.77
CA LEU A 110 14.99 0.03 -7.81
C LEU A 110 14.76 -0.67 -6.46
N LEU A 111 13.64 -1.39 -6.31
CA LEU A 111 13.33 -2.13 -5.09
C LEU A 111 12.85 -3.54 -5.42
N THR A 112 13.71 -4.52 -5.16
CA THR A 112 13.40 -5.94 -5.30
C THR A 112 12.91 -6.55 -3.99
N GLN A 113 12.44 -7.81 -4.04
CA GLN A 113 12.05 -8.53 -2.81
C GLN A 113 13.27 -8.75 -1.91
N GLU A 114 14.42 -9.04 -2.51
CA GLU A 114 15.70 -9.23 -1.86
C GLU A 114 16.16 -7.95 -1.16
N ASP A 115 16.01 -6.77 -1.79
CA ASP A 115 16.34 -5.49 -1.17
C ASP A 115 15.52 -5.23 0.09
N ILE A 116 14.22 -5.51 0.08
CA ILE A 116 13.35 -5.32 1.25
C ILE A 116 13.78 -6.26 2.40
N LYS A 117 14.16 -7.50 2.08
CA LYS A 117 14.69 -8.45 3.07
C LYS A 117 16.04 -8.00 3.62
N GLN A 118 16.91 -7.48 2.76
CA GLN A 118 18.22 -6.96 3.14
C GLN A 118 18.07 -5.75 4.07
N ILE A 119 17.18 -4.81 3.76
CA ILE A 119 16.86 -3.66 4.64
C ILE A 119 16.46 -4.15 6.04
N ASN A 120 15.58 -5.14 6.16
CA ASN A 120 15.20 -5.68 7.47
C ASN A 120 16.36 -6.34 8.19
N PHE A 121 17.19 -7.09 7.46
CA PHE A 121 18.38 -7.75 8.00
C PHE A 121 19.43 -6.75 8.50
N ASP A 122 19.65 -5.65 7.79
CA ASP A 122 20.60 -4.60 8.19
C ASP A 122 20.14 -3.90 9.48
N ILE A 123 18.84 -3.55 9.58
CA ILE A 123 18.25 -3.02 10.83
C ILE A 123 18.49 -4.00 11.99
N TYR A 124 18.32 -5.30 11.73
CA TYR A 124 18.54 -6.32 12.74
C TYR A 124 20.01 -6.40 13.20
N ARG A 125 20.96 -6.24 12.27
CA ARG A 125 22.40 -6.25 12.58
C ARG A 125 22.84 -5.04 13.39
N GLU A 126 22.37 -3.84 13.06
CA GLU A 126 22.71 -2.59 13.75
C GLU A 126 22.29 -2.63 15.23
N VAL A 127 21.10 -3.16 15.53
CA VAL A 127 20.59 -3.31 16.91
C VAL A 127 21.42 -4.30 17.75
N LYS A 128 22.32 -5.08 17.14
CA LYS A 128 23.10 -6.14 17.82
C LYS A 128 24.44 -5.65 18.39
N ASN A 129 24.94 -4.47 18.02
CA ASN A 129 26.17 -3.91 18.59
C ASN A 129 25.86 -3.25 19.96
N PRO A 130 26.25 -3.84 21.10
CA PRO A 130 25.86 -3.36 22.43
C PRO A 130 26.66 -2.15 22.91
N ASP A 131 27.80 -1.86 22.27
CA ASP A 131 28.75 -0.80 22.67
C ASP A 131 28.42 0.56 22.02
N GLU A 132 27.46 0.60 21.10
CA GLU A 132 26.90 1.84 20.57
C GLU A 132 25.56 2.07 21.26
N GLU A 133 25.45 3.15 22.05
CA GLU A 133 24.15 3.70 22.46
C GLU A 133 23.38 4.12 21.20
N THR A 134 22.77 3.13 20.54
CA THR A 134 21.93 3.39 19.39
C THR A 134 20.66 4.04 19.90
N ALA A 135 20.35 5.23 19.41
CA ALA A 135 19.19 6.04 19.76
C ALA A 135 17.83 5.43 19.29
N HIS A 136 17.71 4.09 19.27
CA HIS A 136 16.73 3.34 18.51
C HIS A 136 16.01 2.28 19.35
N GLU A 137 15.33 2.76 20.39
CA GLU A 137 14.62 1.98 21.40
C GLU A 137 13.25 1.44 20.91
N TYR A 138 13.24 0.40 20.06
CA TYR A 138 11.99 -0.29 19.66
C TYR A 138 12.13 -1.79 19.35
N SER A 139 13.14 -2.48 19.87
CA SER A 139 13.25 -3.96 19.74
C SER A 139 12.72 -4.65 20.98
N VAL A 140 11.81 -5.61 20.81
CA VAL A 140 11.36 -6.54 21.86
C VAL A 140 11.90 -7.92 21.49
N ASP A 141 12.52 -8.60 22.46
CA ASP A 141 13.18 -9.91 22.41
C ASP A 141 14.63 -9.98 21.93
N VAL A 142 15.54 -10.13 22.89
CA VAL A 142 16.91 -10.64 22.74
C VAL A 142 16.86 -12.19 22.75
N ARG A 143 16.32 -12.81 21.69
CA ARG A 143 16.41 -14.28 21.49
C ARG A 143 17.32 -14.61 20.30
N ASP A 144 17.96 -15.79 20.38
CA ASP A 144 19.04 -16.32 19.52
C ASP A 144 19.15 -15.68 18.13
N ALA A 145 20.25 -14.96 17.92
CA ALA A 145 20.47 -14.15 16.74
C ALA A 145 20.60 -14.93 15.43
N ARG A 146 21.01 -16.21 15.50
CA ARG A 146 21.08 -17.08 14.31
C ARG A 146 19.71 -17.57 13.86
N ARG A 147 18.77 -17.68 14.80
CA ARG A 147 17.38 -18.06 14.51
C ARG A 147 16.62 -16.90 13.88
N LYS A 148 16.76 -15.69 14.43
CA LYS A 148 16.14 -14.48 13.87
C LYS A 148 16.66 -14.11 12.48
N SER A 149 17.96 -14.28 12.19
CA SER A 149 18.48 -14.00 10.84
C SER A 149 17.90 -14.92 9.76
N ARG A 150 17.77 -16.22 10.06
CA ARG A 150 17.10 -17.18 9.16
C ARG A 150 15.61 -16.86 8.99
N GLU A 151 14.95 -16.39 10.04
CA GLU A 151 13.53 -15.98 9.98
C GLU A 151 13.30 -14.70 9.16
N VAL A 152 14.20 -13.71 9.24
CA VAL A 152 14.16 -12.52 8.37
C VAL A 152 14.32 -12.92 6.89
N LEU A 153 15.28 -13.81 6.61
CA LEU A 153 15.53 -14.29 5.27
C LEU A 153 14.49 -15.31 4.78
N SER A 154 13.59 -15.81 5.64
CA SER A 154 12.51 -16.72 5.24
C SER A 154 11.21 -16.01 4.86
N ALA A 155 11.16 -14.67 4.95
CA ALA A 155 10.04 -13.88 4.45
C ALA A 155 9.65 -14.33 3.04
N LYS A 156 8.37 -14.73 2.87
CA LYS A 156 7.88 -15.40 1.65
C LYS A 156 8.00 -14.46 0.45
N ARG A 157 8.92 -14.76 -0.47
CA ARG A 157 9.24 -13.93 -1.65
C ARG A 157 7.99 -13.55 -2.47
N TRP A 158 7.10 -14.50 -2.72
CA TRP A 158 5.87 -14.26 -3.48
C TRP A 158 4.95 -13.20 -2.85
N LYS A 159 5.00 -13.01 -1.52
CA LYS A 159 4.22 -11.99 -0.83
C LYS A 159 4.72 -10.59 -1.17
N LEU A 160 6.04 -10.40 -1.10
CA LEU A 160 6.70 -9.15 -1.46
C LEU A 160 6.54 -8.85 -2.96
N ASP A 161 6.71 -9.88 -3.80
CA ASP A 161 6.47 -9.79 -5.24
C ASP A 161 5.06 -9.27 -5.55
N ARG A 162 4.04 -9.85 -4.91
CA ARG A 162 2.66 -9.42 -5.10
C ARG A 162 2.42 -7.98 -4.64
N ILE A 163 3.03 -7.54 -3.54
CA ILE A 163 2.94 -6.15 -3.06
C ILE A 163 3.54 -5.18 -4.08
N LEU A 164 4.71 -5.50 -4.64
CA LEU A 164 5.40 -4.67 -5.64
C LEU A 164 4.65 -4.62 -6.98
N ARG A 165 4.20 -5.78 -7.47
CA ARG A 165 3.49 -5.89 -8.74
C ARG A 165 2.15 -5.15 -8.69
N GLU A 166 1.38 -5.37 -7.64
CA GLU A 166 0.05 -4.78 -7.48
C GLU A 166 0.08 -3.39 -6.84
N PHE A 167 1.24 -2.74 -6.68
CA PHE A 167 1.35 -1.42 -6.06
C PHE A 167 0.43 -0.38 -6.73
N PRO A 168 -0.29 0.46 -5.94
CA PRO A 168 -1.34 1.37 -6.43
C PRO A 168 -0.79 2.61 -7.16
N ARG A 169 -0.13 2.43 -8.31
CA ARG A 169 0.56 3.50 -9.07
C ARG A 169 -0.33 4.67 -9.51
N THR A 170 -1.64 4.47 -9.62
CA THR A 170 -2.60 5.51 -10.03
C THR A 170 -3.22 6.27 -8.84
N GLU A 171 -2.82 5.94 -7.62
CA GLU A 171 -3.26 6.65 -6.41
C GLU A 171 -2.32 7.79 -6.06
N PRO A 172 -2.81 8.91 -5.47
CA PRO A 172 -1.96 10.03 -5.06
C PRO A 172 -0.87 9.56 -4.10
N ILE A 173 0.27 10.27 -4.04
CA ILE A 173 1.43 9.85 -3.24
C ILE A 173 1.06 9.49 -1.80
N THR A 174 0.25 10.30 -1.12
CA THR A 174 -0.21 10.01 0.25
C THR A 174 -0.89 8.65 0.34
N SER A 175 -1.76 8.34 -0.62
CA SER A 175 -2.45 7.04 -0.69
C SER A 175 -1.49 5.90 -0.98
N GLN A 176 -0.49 6.11 -1.85
CA GLN A 176 0.54 5.12 -2.16
C GLN A 176 1.38 4.79 -0.92
N CYS A 177 1.90 5.82 -0.24
CA CYS A 177 2.66 5.70 0.99
C CYS A 177 1.83 5.00 2.09
N ALA A 178 0.57 5.40 2.27
CA ALA A 178 -0.32 4.80 3.25
C ALA A 178 -0.61 3.31 2.95
N HIS A 179 -0.90 2.99 1.70
CA HIS A 179 -1.10 1.61 1.26
C HIS A 179 0.15 0.76 1.47
N TRP A 180 1.32 1.29 1.14
CA TRP A 180 2.60 0.62 1.32
C TRP A 180 2.85 0.22 2.78
N VAL A 181 2.87 1.21 3.68
CA VAL A 181 3.17 0.98 5.09
C VAL A 181 2.10 0.10 5.70
N ALA A 182 0.82 0.41 5.48
CA ALA A 182 -0.27 -0.41 6.01
C ALA A 182 -0.17 -1.87 5.55
N SER A 183 0.22 -2.14 4.31
CA SER A 183 0.36 -3.53 3.82
C SER A 183 1.53 -4.26 4.50
N LEU A 184 2.75 -3.71 4.46
CA LEU A 184 3.93 -4.36 5.04
C LEU A 184 3.77 -4.59 6.55
N VAL A 185 3.24 -3.60 7.28
CA VAL A 185 3.07 -3.70 8.73
C VAL A 185 1.87 -4.55 9.13
N SER A 186 0.92 -4.83 8.24
CA SER A 186 -0.17 -5.77 8.54
C SER A 186 0.22 -7.21 8.26
N PHE A 187 1.02 -7.47 7.22
CA PHE A 187 1.39 -8.84 6.86
C PHE A 187 2.42 -9.47 7.80
N HIS A 188 3.10 -8.67 8.64
CA HIS A 188 4.19 -9.15 9.53
C HIS A 188 5.14 -10.06 8.77
N LEU A 189 5.65 -9.56 7.65
CA LEU A 189 6.53 -10.36 6.79
C LEU A 189 7.84 -10.73 7.49
N PHE A 190 8.21 -9.97 8.51
CA PHE A 190 9.43 -10.12 9.30
C PHE A 190 9.10 -10.33 10.78
N PRO A 191 9.98 -11.02 11.54
CA PRO A 191 9.80 -11.21 12.98
C PRO A 191 9.85 -9.90 13.77
N ASP A 192 10.61 -8.90 13.30
CA ASP A 192 10.67 -7.56 13.89
C ASP A 192 10.94 -6.49 12.83
N ALA A 193 10.89 -5.23 13.23
CA ALA A 193 11.23 -4.04 12.44
C ALA A 193 10.36 -3.80 11.19
N ASN A 194 9.20 -4.43 11.07
CA ASN A 194 8.28 -4.27 9.93
C ASN A 194 7.98 -2.79 9.58
N HIS A 195 7.73 -1.94 10.59
CA HIS A 195 7.50 -0.50 10.39
C HIS A 195 8.74 0.21 9.83
N ARG A 196 9.92 -0.05 10.40
CA ARG A 196 11.19 0.55 9.97
C ARG A 196 11.53 0.12 8.55
N THR A 197 11.43 -1.18 8.25
CA THR A 197 11.61 -1.71 6.89
C THR A 197 10.65 -1.08 5.91
N ALA A 198 9.37 -0.93 6.26
CA ALA A 198 8.40 -0.28 5.40
C ALA A 198 8.76 1.18 5.11
N MET A 199 9.15 1.95 6.13
CA MET A 199 9.51 3.37 5.97
C MET A 199 10.80 3.56 5.17
N ILE A 200 11.84 2.74 5.39
CA ILE A 200 13.11 2.84 4.66
C ILE A 200 12.93 2.42 3.20
N ALA A 201 12.23 1.32 2.95
CA ALA A 201 11.97 0.88 1.58
C ALA A 201 11.11 1.89 0.81
N LEU A 202 10.13 2.51 1.49
CA LEU A 202 9.32 3.58 0.90
C LEU A 202 10.14 4.84 0.63
N TYR A 203 11.05 5.21 1.53
CA TYR A 203 11.94 6.35 1.33
C TYR A 203 12.78 6.19 0.07
N ARG A 204 13.39 5.01 -0.12
CA ARG A 204 14.17 4.70 -1.33
C ARG A 204 13.33 4.89 -2.60
N LEU A 205 12.08 4.42 -2.58
CA LEU A 205 11.16 4.63 -3.70
C LEU A 205 10.80 6.11 -3.90
N ALA A 206 10.47 6.82 -2.81
CA ALA A 206 10.09 8.22 -2.88
C ALA A 206 11.24 9.10 -3.40
N LEU A 207 12.46 8.88 -2.91
CA LEU A 207 13.65 9.59 -3.36
C LEU A 207 13.94 9.31 -4.85
N ALA A 208 13.90 8.04 -5.25
CA ALA A 208 14.20 7.67 -6.64
C ALA A 208 13.13 8.09 -7.65
N ASN A 209 11.90 8.33 -7.20
CA ASN A 209 10.83 8.90 -8.02
C ASN A 209 10.73 10.43 -7.87
N GLU A 210 11.75 11.08 -7.27
CA GLU A 210 11.83 12.53 -7.07
C GLU A 210 10.61 13.12 -6.32
N VAL A 211 9.93 12.29 -5.53
CA VAL A 211 8.80 12.70 -4.71
C VAL A 211 9.28 13.56 -3.53
N VAL A 212 10.46 13.25 -3.02
CA VAL A 212 11.15 13.97 -1.94
C VAL A 212 12.61 14.16 -2.32
N GLY A 213 13.24 15.24 -1.85
CA GLY A 213 14.68 15.48 -1.98
C GLY A 213 15.51 14.80 -0.89
N GLU A 214 16.82 14.80 -1.05
CA GLU A 214 17.78 14.25 -0.06
C GLU A 214 17.75 14.99 1.29
N ASP A 215 17.34 16.26 1.28
CA ASP A 215 17.21 17.12 2.45
C ASP A 215 15.85 16.98 3.16
N HIS A 216 14.93 16.20 2.59
CA HIS A 216 13.62 15.95 3.19
C HIS A 216 13.78 15.25 4.54
N ARG A 217 13.06 15.72 5.56
CA ARG A 217 13.03 15.11 6.90
C ARG A 217 12.20 13.84 6.92
N TRP A 218 12.60 12.81 6.17
CA TRP A 218 11.98 11.49 6.25
C TRP A 218 12.58 10.68 7.40
N PRO A 219 11.78 9.98 8.23
CA PRO A 219 10.33 9.83 8.18
C PRO A 219 9.54 10.97 8.87
N GLY A 220 10.20 11.96 9.45
CA GLY A 220 9.61 13.06 10.22
C GLY A 220 10.42 13.29 11.50
N ASP A 221 9.88 14.02 12.47
CA ASP A 221 10.48 14.08 13.81
C ASP A 221 10.42 12.71 14.49
N LYS A 222 11.43 12.39 15.31
CA LYS A 222 11.52 11.10 16.05
C LYS A 222 10.29 10.85 16.92
N THR A 223 9.74 11.89 17.54
CA THR A 223 8.55 11.81 18.39
C THR A 223 7.29 11.53 17.58
N GLU A 224 7.15 12.19 16.43
CA GLU A 224 5.98 12.06 15.55
C GLU A 224 5.91 10.66 14.94
N ILE A 225 7.00 10.16 14.36
CA ILE A 225 7.04 8.79 13.82
C ILE A 225 6.87 7.76 14.94
N GLY A 226 7.43 8.01 16.13
CA GLY A 226 7.25 7.14 17.31
C GLY A 226 5.77 6.99 17.69
N LYS A 227 5.07 8.11 17.85
CA LYS A 227 3.62 8.14 18.10
C LYS A 227 2.83 7.46 16.97
N ALA A 228 3.15 7.75 15.71
CA ALA A 228 2.48 7.15 14.56
C ALA A 228 2.65 5.62 14.53
N VAL A 229 3.83 5.09 14.86
CA VAL A 229 4.08 3.66 14.96
C VAL A 229 3.27 3.03 16.10
N LEU A 230 3.18 3.68 17.27
CA LEU A 230 2.38 3.18 18.38
C LEU A 230 0.87 3.16 18.05
N LEU A 231 0.35 4.22 17.45
CA LEU A 231 -1.03 4.28 16.96
C LEU A 231 -1.30 3.21 15.90
N SER A 232 -0.37 3.00 14.97
CA SER A 232 -0.47 1.92 14.00
C SER A 232 -0.56 0.54 14.66
N LYS A 233 0.17 0.31 15.77
CA LYS A 233 0.04 -0.93 16.54
C LYS A 233 -1.38 -1.09 17.10
N PHE A 234 -2.03 -0.04 17.60
CA PHE A 234 -3.44 -0.12 18.00
C PHE A 234 -4.37 -0.44 16.85
N HIS A 235 -4.27 0.31 15.76
CA HIS A 235 -5.14 0.10 14.59
C HIS A 235 -5.03 -1.32 14.06
N ARG A 236 -3.86 -1.96 14.18
CA ARG A 236 -3.69 -3.38 13.84
C ARG A 236 -4.45 -4.36 14.72
N HIS A 237 -4.62 -4.08 16.02
CA HIS A 237 -5.43 -4.95 16.90
C HIS A 237 -6.93 -4.79 16.61
N LEU A 238 -7.34 -3.60 16.15
CA LEU A 238 -8.73 -3.31 15.76
C LEU A 238 -9.05 -3.74 14.32
N SER A 239 -8.04 -3.95 13.49
CA SER A 239 -8.21 -4.33 12.10
C SER A 239 -8.23 -5.86 11.98
N PRO A 240 -9.13 -6.44 11.16
CA PRO A 240 -9.09 -7.87 10.92
C PRO A 240 -7.78 -8.28 10.24
N GLU A 241 -7.38 -9.54 10.43
CA GLU A 241 -6.14 -10.07 9.85
C GLU A 241 -6.06 -9.79 8.34
N ARG A 242 -4.91 -9.24 7.90
CA ARG A 242 -4.73 -8.86 6.50
C ARG A 242 -4.25 -10.05 5.70
N ASN A 243 -5.11 -10.51 4.81
CA ASN A 243 -4.75 -11.41 3.73
C ASN A 243 -4.67 -10.61 2.41
N PHE A 244 -4.21 -11.27 1.35
CA PHE A 244 -4.09 -10.61 0.04
C PHE A 244 -5.43 -10.25 -0.61
N GLU A 245 -6.56 -10.81 -0.17
CA GLU A 245 -7.87 -10.38 -0.65
C GLU A 245 -8.21 -8.96 -0.19
N ARG A 246 -7.61 -8.53 0.92
CA ARG A 246 -7.77 -7.21 1.53
C ARG A 246 -6.63 -6.26 1.19
N LEU A 247 -5.72 -6.66 0.30
CA LEU A 247 -4.64 -5.81 -0.17
C LEU A 247 -5.25 -4.55 -0.82
N TRP A 248 -4.71 -3.39 -0.45
CA TRP A 248 -5.18 -2.06 -0.84
C TRP A 248 -6.59 -1.66 -0.38
N ARG A 249 -7.20 -2.39 0.55
CA ARG A 249 -8.39 -1.88 1.26
C ARG A 249 -8.02 -0.65 2.09
N ARG A 250 -8.91 0.34 2.08
CA ARG A 250 -8.83 1.55 2.91
C ARG A 250 -9.54 1.31 4.24
N ASP A 251 -8.83 0.66 5.16
CA ASP A 251 -9.26 0.40 6.54
C ASP A 251 -8.72 1.47 7.50
N THR A 252 -8.96 1.31 8.80
CA THR A 252 -8.50 2.26 9.83
C THR A 252 -6.98 2.41 9.84
N LEU A 253 -6.24 1.34 9.58
CA LEU A 253 -4.78 1.39 9.50
C LEU A 253 -4.31 2.18 8.27
N TYR A 254 -4.97 2.01 7.12
CA TYR A 254 -4.71 2.86 5.95
C TYR A 254 -4.94 4.34 6.27
N TRP A 255 -6.08 4.69 6.87
CA TRP A 255 -6.42 6.10 7.14
C TRP A 255 -5.46 6.75 8.14
N HIS A 256 -5.02 6.01 9.15
CA HIS A 256 -3.95 6.44 10.06
C HIS A 256 -2.66 6.81 9.31
N TRP A 257 -2.20 5.94 8.40
CA TRP A 257 -1.00 6.23 7.62
C TRP A 257 -1.24 7.32 6.57
N PHE A 258 -2.44 7.42 6.02
CA PHE A 258 -2.80 8.47 5.09
C PHE A 258 -2.63 9.85 5.74
N GLN A 259 -3.25 10.07 6.90
CA GLN A 259 -3.11 11.33 7.65
C GLN A 259 -1.66 11.62 8.04
N TYR A 260 -0.91 10.57 8.44
CA TYR A 260 0.53 10.71 8.70
C TYR A 260 1.30 11.24 7.48
N PHE A 261 1.05 10.68 6.30
CA PHE A 261 1.74 11.11 5.08
C PHE A 261 1.23 12.45 4.54
N GLU A 262 -0.03 12.84 4.78
CA GLU A 262 -0.49 14.20 4.48
C GLU A 262 0.28 15.22 5.30
N SER A 263 0.50 14.91 6.59
CA SER A 263 1.29 15.74 7.48
C SER A 263 2.76 15.80 7.07
N LEU A 264 3.36 14.63 6.80
CA LEU A 264 4.77 14.54 6.44
C LEU A 264 5.10 15.23 5.12
N LEU A 265 4.27 15.05 4.09
CA LEU A 265 4.56 15.51 2.73
C LEU A 265 4.03 16.92 2.45
N PHE A 266 2.94 17.33 3.10
CA PHE A 266 2.23 18.56 2.76
C PHE A 266 2.00 19.47 3.97
N GLY A 267 2.52 19.13 5.15
CA GLY A 267 2.38 19.95 6.37
C GLY A 267 0.94 20.04 6.87
N VAL A 268 0.04 19.16 6.43
CA VAL A 268 -1.35 19.12 6.91
C VAL A 268 -1.35 18.70 8.38
N GLU A 269 -2.16 19.37 9.21
CA GLU A 269 -2.25 19.01 10.62
C GLU A 269 -2.72 17.56 10.80
N TYR A 270 -2.06 16.81 11.69
CA TYR A 270 -2.49 15.48 12.08
C TYR A 270 -2.89 15.42 13.58
N PRO A 271 -4.16 15.71 13.92
CA PRO A 271 -4.61 15.87 15.30
C PRO A 271 -4.35 14.66 16.22
N ALA A 272 -4.38 13.43 15.68
CA ALA A 272 -4.17 12.24 16.50
C ALA A 272 -2.77 12.16 17.12
N LEU A 273 -1.75 12.78 16.50
CA LEU A 273 -0.41 12.90 17.08
C LEU A 273 -0.37 13.91 18.24
N ASN A 274 -1.29 14.88 18.25
CA ASN A 274 -1.38 15.92 19.27
C ASN A 274 -2.21 15.47 20.48
N HIS A 275 -3.20 14.60 20.28
CA HIS A 275 -4.11 14.15 21.35
C HIS A 275 -3.52 13.08 22.28
N HIS A 276 -2.37 12.49 21.94
CA HIS A 276 -1.80 11.39 22.70
C HIS A 276 -0.31 11.56 22.97
N SER A 277 0.08 11.44 24.25
CA SER A 277 1.48 11.28 24.61
C SER A 277 1.96 9.86 24.34
N GLU A 278 3.24 9.71 24.05
CA GLU A 278 3.85 8.39 23.80
C GLU A 278 3.66 7.44 24.98
N LYS A 279 3.87 7.94 26.21
CA LYS A 279 3.65 7.20 27.46
C LYS A 279 2.21 6.69 27.59
N ALA A 280 1.23 7.50 27.24
CA ALA A 280 -0.18 7.11 27.28
C ALA A 280 -0.49 6.00 26.26
N LEU A 281 0.07 6.08 25.05
CA LEU A 281 -0.07 5.05 24.02
C LEU A 281 0.58 3.74 24.43
N ARG A 282 1.81 3.77 24.97
CA ARG A 282 2.49 2.56 25.46
C ARG A 282 1.68 1.86 26.55
N LYS A 283 1.16 2.62 27.52
CA LYS A 283 0.32 2.08 28.61
C LYS A 283 -0.96 1.42 28.07
N LYS A 284 -1.62 2.05 27.10
CA LYS A 284 -2.81 1.47 26.45
C LYS A 284 -2.47 0.20 25.65
N LEU A 285 -1.31 0.13 24.97
CA LEU A 285 -0.91 -1.05 24.18
C LEU A 285 -0.61 -2.23 25.08
N GLN A 286 -0.01 -1.99 26.24
CA GLN A 286 0.26 -3.03 27.21
C GLN A 286 -1.05 -3.70 27.67
N ARG A 287 -2.07 -2.89 28.00
CA ARG A 287 -3.40 -3.42 28.38
C ARG A 287 -4.03 -4.30 27.30
N VAL A 288 -4.00 -3.85 26.05
CA VAL A 288 -4.55 -4.62 24.91
C VAL A 288 -3.79 -5.93 24.64
N ARG A 289 -2.53 -6.03 25.07
CA ARG A 289 -1.71 -7.26 24.92
C ARG A 289 -1.86 -8.25 26.07
N ASP A 290 -2.29 -7.76 27.24
CA ASP A 290 -2.46 -8.55 28.44
C ASP A 290 -3.89 -9.14 28.55
N GLU A 291 -4.81 -8.70 27.69
CA GLU A 291 -6.16 -9.26 27.47
C GLU A 291 -6.15 -10.36 26.40
#